data_AF-A0A918PMF1-F1
#
_entry.id   AF-A0A918PMF1-F1
#
_cell.length_a   1.000
_cell.length_b   1.000
_cell.length_c   1.000
_cell.angle_alpha   90.00
_cell.angle_beta   90.00
_cell.angle_gamma   90.00
#
_symmetry.space_group_name_H-M   'P 1'
#
loop_
_entity.id
_entity.type
_entity.pdbx_description
1 polymer ?
#
loop_
_entity_poly.entity_id
_entity_poly.type
_entity_poly.pdbx_seq_one_letter_code
_entity_poly.pdbx_strand_id
1 'polypeptide(L)'
;MEPRNPLFAALIAVLAATAPTAAQAGMTEDVKAINDGWAHISYEVHGSSTQTVALDRLAVQAEALVRRYPNQAEPLLWQGIVVSEQANRANIFHKLGLATRARDIIAHAYALNPRAGNGGAAMSLGVLYYKVPGSPIGFGDKDRANRLLREAVGLNPNGLDANYFYGDFLLDQGDKAGARAYLQKALRAPSDPTRPAWDAGRRREVQALLAQAR
;
A
#
# COMPACT_ATOMS: atom_id res chain seq x y z
N MET A 1 -63.70 -25.06 24.36
CA MET A 1 -62.56 -25.76 24.98
C MET A 1 -61.48 -25.91 23.93
N GLU A 2 -60.32 -25.33 24.27
CA GLU A 2 -58.96 -25.33 23.71
C GLU A 2 -58.54 -26.00 22.37
N PRO A 3 -57.43 -25.51 21.80
CA PRO A 3 -57.12 -25.48 20.36
C PRO A 3 -55.94 -26.38 19.99
N ARG A 4 -55.49 -26.35 18.72
CA ARG A 4 -54.06 -26.49 18.38
C ARG A 4 -53.70 -26.06 16.94
N ASN A 5 -52.86 -25.02 16.87
CA ASN A 5 -52.14 -24.50 15.71
C ASN A 5 -51.22 -25.56 15.06
N PRO A 6 -51.06 -25.54 13.72
CA PRO A 6 -49.82 -25.95 13.09
C PRO A 6 -48.89 -24.75 12.82
N LEU A 7 -47.84 -24.74 13.64
CA LEU A 7 -46.49 -24.20 13.47
C LEU A 7 -46.11 -23.60 12.09
N PHE A 8 -45.77 -22.31 12.09
CA PHE A 8 -44.90 -21.68 11.09
C PHE A 8 -43.46 -22.22 11.24
N ALA A 9 -42.91 -22.85 10.20
CA ALA A 9 -41.50 -23.18 10.13
C ALA A 9 -40.71 -21.93 9.67
N ALA A 10 -39.96 -21.31 10.59
CA ALA A 10 -39.03 -20.24 10.26
C ALA A 10 -37.68 -20.85 9.84
N LEU A 11 -37.27 -20.64 8.59
CA LEU A 11 -35.96 -21.01 8.07
C LEU A 11 -34.92 -19.99 8.57
N ILE A 12 -34.13 -20.35 9.58
CA ILE A 12 -33.00 -19.54 10.03
C ILE A 12 -31.87 -19.75 9.02
N ALA A 13 -31.64 -18.76 8.15
CA ALA A 13 -30.44 -18.69 7.34
C ALA A 13 -29.24 -18.40 8.27
N VAL A 14 -28.46 -19.44 8.59
CA VAL A 14 -27.19 -19.30 9.30
C VAL A 14 -26.21 -18.58 8.37
N LEU A 15 -25.88 -17.32 8.66
CA LEU A 15 -24.69 -16.67 8.11
C LEU A 15 -23.47 -17.40 8.69
N ALA A 16 -22.90 -18.33 7.93
CA ALA A 16 -21.62 -18.93 8.27
C ALA A 16 -20.51 -17.87 8.09
N ALA A 17 -20.01 -17.32 9.20
CA ALA A 17 -18.78 -16.55 9.19
C ALA A 17 -17.62 -17.51 8.82
N THR A 18 -17.14 -17.44 7.58
CA THR A 18 -16.01 -18.26 7.12
C THR A 18 -14.73 -17.77 7.80
N ALA A 19 -14.21 -18.55 8.75
CA ALA A 19 -12.89 -18.31 9.30
C ALA A 19 -11.82 -18.43 8.20
N PRO A 20 -10.73 -17.65 8.25
CA PRO A 20 -9.63 -17.79 7.29
C PRO A 20 -9.04 -19.20 7.35
N THR A 21 -8.69 -19.76 6.20
CA THR A 21 -7.98 -21.05 6.13
C THR A 21 -6.57 -20.90 6.72
N ALA A 22 -5.97 -21.99 7.21
CA ALA A 22 -4.61 -21.98 7.74
C ALA A 22 -3.58 -21.44 6.71
N ALA A 23 -3.78 -21.72 5.42
CA ALA A 23 -2.96 -21.18 4.34
C ALA A 23 -3.10 -19.66 4.20
N GLN A 24 -4.31 -19.12 4.35
CA GLN A 24 -4.55 -17.68 4.32
C GLN A 24 -3.93 -16.98 5.54
N ALA A 25 -4.07 -17.56 6.73
CA ALA A 25 -3.46 -17.04 7.95
C ALA A 25 -1.92 -16.98 7.84
N GLY A 26 -1.29 -18.07 7.36
CA GLY A 26 0.15 -18.11 7.12
C GLY A 26 0.63 -17.06 6.11
N MET A 27 -0.12 -16.85 5.01
CA MET A 27 0.20 -15.78 4.05
C MET A 27 0.11 -14.39 4.69
N THR A 28 -0.91 -14.14 5.50
CA THR A 28 -1.08 -12.85 6.19
C THR A 28 0.08 -12.55 7.13
N GLU A 29 0.56 -13.55 7.89
CA GLU A 29 1.73 -13.41 8.75
C GLU A 29 3.02 -13.18 7.95
N ASP A 30 3.23 -13.95 6.89
CA ASP A 30 4.43 -13.82 6.06
C ASP A 30 4.48 -12.46 5.33
N VAL A 31 3.33 -11.97 4.85
CA VAL A 31 3.20 -10.61 4.28
C VAL A 31 3.49 -9.55 5.34
N LYS A 32 3.00 -9.74 6.57
CA LYS A 32 3.26 -8.83 7.69
C LYS A 32 4.76 -8.72 7.98
N ALA A 33 5.51 -9.82 7.92
CA ALA A 33 6.95 -9.81 8.12
C ALA A 33 7.69 -8.93 7.09
N ILE A 34 7.32 -9.01 5.81
CA ILE A 34 7.90 -8.14 4.76
C ILE A 34 7.56 -6.67 5.01
N ASN A 35 6.30 -6.41 5.35
CA ASN A 35 5.78 -5.09 5.64
C ASN A 35 6.50 -4.42 6.82
N ASP A 36 6.60 -5.12 7.95
CA ASP A 36 7.29 -4.63 9.15
C ASP A 36 8.79 -4.44 8.88
N GLY A 37 9.41 -5.35 8.12
CA GLY A 37 10.79 -5.22 7.67
C GLY A 37 11.01 -3.96 6.84
N TRP A 38 10.11 -3.67 5.89
CA TRP A 38 10.17 -2.44 5.10
C TRP A 38 10.04 -1.20 5.99
N ALA A 39 9.11 -1.20 6.96
CA ALA A 39 8.90 -0.07 7.86
C ALA A 39 10.14 0.19 8.75
N HIS A 40 10.70 -0.86 9.34
CA HIS A 40 11.94 -0.78 10.11
C HIS A 40 13.09 -0.21 9.28
N ILE A 41 13.32 -0.75 8.08
CA ILE A 41 14.40 -0.30 7.19
C ILE A 41 14.19 1.17 6.79
N SER A 42 12.96 1.56 6.46
CA SER A 42 12.65 2.89 5.95
C SER A 42 12.72 3.96 7.03
N TYR A 43 12.28 3.65 8.24
CA TYR A 43 12.05 4.65 9.29
C TYR A 43 13.01 4.60 10.47
N GLU A 44 13.69 3.48 10.71
CA GLU A 44 14.49 3.26 11.92
C GLU A 44 15.96 2.94 11.62
N VAL A 45 16.25 2.27 10.49
CA VAL A 45 17.64 2.00 10.11
C VAL A 45 18.31 3.28 9.62
N HIS A 46 19.49 3.56 10.17
CA HIS A 46 20.30 4.72 9.79
C HIS A 46 21.50 4.33 8.92
N GLY A 47 21.89 5.23 8.02
CA GLY A 47 23.01 5.05 7.11
C GLY A 47 22.59 4.47 5.75
N SER A 48 22.89 5.21 4.68
CA SER A 48 22.43 4.88 3.32
C SER A 48 22.90 3.49 2.86
N SER A 49 24.16 3.14 3.13
CA SER A 49 24.71 1.82 2.76
C SER A 49 24.03 0.68 3.54
N THR A 50 23.87 0.83 4.85
CA THR A 50 23.19 -0.16 5.71
C THR A 50 21.74 -0.37 5.30
N GLN A 51 21.00 0.71 5.02
CA GLN A 51 19.63 0.62 4.52
C GLN A 51 19.56 -0.09 3.17
N THR A 52 20.49 0.21 2.26
CA THR A 52 20.53 -0.43 0.93
C THR A 52 20.73 -1.94 1.05
N VAL A 53 21.72 -2.37 1.84
CA VAL A 53 21.99 -3.80 2.07
C VAL A 53 20.79 -4.50 2.74
N ALA A 54 20.15 -3.85 3.71
CA ALA A 54 18.97 -4.40 4.37
C ALA A 54 17.79 -4.53 3.41
N LEU A 55 17.58 -3.53 2.54
CA LEU A 55 16.52 -3.54 1.56
C LEU A 55 16.73 -4.58 0.46
N ASP A 56 17.98 -4.80 0.02
CA ASP A 56 18.32 -5.85 -0.93
C ASP A 56 18.01 -7.25 -0.36
N ARG A 57 18.29 -7.48 0.93
CA ARG A 57 17.89 -8.71 1.62
C ARG A 57 16.37 -8.84 1.70
N LEU A 58 15.66 -7.77 2.00
CA LEU A 58 14.19 -7.77 2.04
C LEU A 58 13.59 -8.07 0.65
N ALA A 59 14.18 -7.56 -0.42
CA ALA A 59 13.75 -7.83 -1.79
C ALA A 59 13.83 -9.33 -2.13
N VAL A 60 14.91 -10.01 -1.70
CA VAL A 60 15.05 -11.47 -1.84
C VAL A 60 13.95 -12.21 -1.06
N GLN A 61 13.64 -11.78 0.15
CA GLN A 61 12.57 -12.37 0.96
C GLN A 61 11.20 -12.16 0.31
N ALA A 62 10.91 -10.97 -0.19
CA ALA A 62 9.65 -10.67 -0.87
C ALA A 62 9.49 -11.48 -2.18
N GLU A 63 10.57 -11.73 -2.91
CA GLU A 63 10.54 -12.61 -4.08
C GLU A 63 10.29 -14.08 -3.69
N ALA A 64 10.89 -14.55 -2.60
CA ALA A 64 10.61 -15.88 -2.06
C ALA A 64 9.15 -16.01 -1.61
N LEU A 65 8.57 -14.94 -1.04
CA LEU A 65 7.16 -14.89 -0.65
C LEU A 65 6.23 -15.08 -1.84
N VAL A 66 6.49 -14.40 -2.95
CA VAL A 66 5.70 -14.53 -4.19
C VAL A 66 5.79 -15.95 -4.76
N ARG A 67 6.97 -16.61 -4.69
CA ARG A 67 7.10 -18.02 -5.08
C ARG A 67 6.30 -18.96 -4.19
N ARG A 68 6.22 -18.67 -2.89
CA ARG A 68 5.49 -19.48 -1.91
C ARG A 68 3.97 -19.36 -2.07
N TYR A 69 3.50 -18.16 -2.45
CA TYR A 69 2.08 -17.86 -2.63
C TYR A 69 1.83 -17.33 -4.06
N PRO A 70 1.90 -18.21 -5.08
CA PRO A 70 1.72 -17.81 -6.46
C PRO A 70 0.30 -17.27 -6.71
N ASN A 71 0.19 -16.32 -7.64
CA ASN A 71 -1.08 -15.69 -8.05
C ASN A 71 -1.86 -14.99 -6.92
N GLN A 72 -1.18 -14.57 -5.87
CA GLN A 72 -1.76 -13.76 -4.79
C GLN A 72 -1.34 -12.30 -4.91
N ALA A 73 -2.29 -11.39 -4.74
CA ALA A 73 -2.08 -9.96 -4.94
C ALA A 73 -1.20 -9.33 -3.85
N GLU A 74 -1.42 -9.69 -2.58
CA GLU A 74 -0.72 -9.09 -1.44
C GLU A 74 0.80 -9.36 -1.44
N PRO A 75 1.30 -10.60 -1.69
CA PRO A 75 2.71 -10.85 -1.91
C PRO A 75 3.33 -10.02 -3.05
N LEU A 76 2.64 -9.94 -4.19
CA LEU A 76 3.10 -9.14 -5.34
C LEU A 76 3.14 -7.64 -5.00
N LEU A 77 2.10 -7.13 -4.34
CA LEU A 77 2.05 -5.74 -3.88
C LEU A 77 3.28 -5.39 -3.04
N TRP A 78 3.59 -6.20 -2.02
CA TRP A 78 4.72 -5.94 -1.15
C TRP A 78 6.08 -6.13 -1.84
N GLN A 79 6.22 -7.11 -2.73
CA GLN A 79 7.41 -7.20 -3.58
C GLN A 79 7.59 -5.92 -4.41
N GLY A 80 6.54 -5.44 -5.05
CA GLY A 80 6.56 -4.22 -5.84
C GLY A 80 6.93 -2.98 -5.03
N ILE A 81 6.39 -2.84 -3.81
CA ILE A 81 6.73 -1.74 -2.89
C ILE A 81 8.22 -1.79 -2.51
N VAL A 82 8.75 -2.97 -2.17
CA VAL A 82 10.17 -3.13 -1.82
C VAL A 82 11.08 -2.80 -3.02
N VAL A 83 10.73 -3.26 -4.22
CA VAL A 83 11.48 -2.93 -5.45
C VAL A 83 11.38 -1.43 -5.78
N SER A 84 10.23 -0.80 -5.53
CA SER A 84 10.08 0.66 -5.68
C SER A 84 11.00 1.42 -4.72
N GLU A 85 11.16 0.95 -3.49
CA GLU A 85 12.08 1.55 -2.52
C GLU A 85 13.55 1.34 -2.93
N GLN A 86 13.89 0.20 -3.54
CA GLN A 86 15.21 -0.01 -4.15
C GLN A 86 15.45 1.00 -5.27
N ALA A 87 14.44 1.25 -6.11
CA ALA A 87 14.52 2.25 -7.18
C ALA A 87 14.79 3.65 -6.62
N ASN A 88 14.13 4.04 -5.53
CA ASN A 88 14.30 5.35 -4.91
C ASN A 88 15.76 5.62 -4.50
N ARG A 89 16.43 4.57 -3.97
CA ARG A 89 17.82 4.60 -3.48
C ARG A 89 18.86 4.32 -4.54
N ALA A 90 18.47 3.72 -5.66
CA ALA A 90 19.38 3.37 -6.74
C ALA A 90 19.97 4.59 -7.44
N ASN A 91 21.17 4.40 -7.99
CA ASN A 91 21.77 5.36 -8.92
C ASN A 91 20.95 5.49 -10.21
N ILE A 92 21.22 6.55 -10.96
CA ILE A 92 20.45 6.92 -12.17
C ILE A 92 20.39 5.81 -13.23
N PHE A 93 21.42 4.97 -13.33
CA PHE A 93 21.49 3.89 -14.32
C PHE A 93 20.55 2.73 -14.02
N HIS A 94 20.25 2.47 -12.74
CA HIS A 94 19.40 1.35 -12.31
C HIS A 94 17.99 1.79 -11.89
N LYS A 95 17.84 3.05 -11.47
CA LYS A 95 16.59 3.61 -10.92
C LYS A 95 15.39 3.37 -11.84
N LEU A 96 15.50 3.69 -13.13
CA LEU A 96 14.38 3.55 -14.06
C LEU A 96 13.99 2.07 -14.30
N GLY A 97 15.00 1.19 -14.41
CA GLY A 97 14.75 -0.25 -14.58
C GLY A 97 14.03 -0.84 -13.36
N LEU A 98 14.47 -0.49 -12.15
CA LEU A 98 13.81 -0.90 -10.91
C LEU A 98 12.40 -0.31 -10.78
N ALA A 99 12.20 0.97 -11.11
CA ALA A 99 10.88 1.60 -11.10
C ALA A 99 9.92 0.92 -12.10
N THR A 100 10.41 0.51 -13.27
CA THR A 100 9.63 -0.21 -14.28
C THR A 100 9.25 -1.59 -13.78
N ARG A 101 10.21 -2.33 -13.19
CA ARG A 101 9.94 -3.62 -12.56
C ARG A 101 8.92 -3.51 -11.43
N ALA A 102 9.03 -2.49 -10.58
CA ALA A 102 8.05 -2.22 -9.52
C ALA A 102 6.66 -1.96 -10.12
N ARG A 103 6.55 -1.12 -11.15
CA ARG A 103 5.29 -0.85 -11.86
C ARG A 103 4.66 -2.16 -12.35
N ASP A 104 5.42 -3.01 -13.01
CA ASP A 104 4.88 -4.23 -13.62
C ASP A 104 4.41 -5.25 -12.57
N ILE A 105 5.17 -5.40 -11.48
CA ILE A 105 4.79 -6.25 -10.35
C ILE A 105 3.49 -5.74 -9.71
N ILE A 106 3.39 -4.44 -9.41
CA ILE A 106 2.20 -3.88 -8.76
C ILE A 106 1.01 -3.84 -9.71
N ALA A 107 1.24 -3.66 -11.02
CA ALA A 107 0.21 -3.76 -12.05
C ALA A 107 -0.39 -5.17 -12.08
N HIS A 108 0.44 -6.20 -11.92
CA HIS A 108 -0.03 -7.58 -11.78
C HIS A 108 -0.83 -7.77 -10.49
N ALA A 109 -0.34 -7.28 -9.34
CA ALA A 109 -1.09 -7.31 -8.08
C ALA A 109 -2.47 -6.64 -8.21
N TYR A 110 -2.51 -5.46 -8.82
CA TYR A 110 -3.75 -4.70 -9.08
C TYR A 110 -4.70 -5.47 -9.99
N ALA A 111 -4.20 -6.13 -11.04
CA ALA A 111 -5.03 -6.93 -11.93
C ALA A 111 -5.65 -8.16 -11.24
N LEU A 112 -4.93 -8.77 -10.29
CA LEU A 112 -5.43 -9.90 -9.50
C LEU A 112 -6.49 -9.46 -8.48
N ASN A 113 -6.21 -8.38 -7.74
CA ASN A 113 -7.14 -7.84 -6.77
C ASN A 113 -6.92 -6.33 -6.56
N PRO A 114 -7.75 -5.47 -7.17
CA PRO A 114 -7.65 -4.01 -6.99
C PRO A 114 -7.82 -3.55 -5.54
N ARG A 115 -8.47 -4.36 -4.69
CA ARG A 115 -8.70 -4.07 -3.27
C ARG A 115 -7.57 -4.54 -2.36
N ALA A 116 -6.55 -5.21 -2.89
CA ALA A 116 -5.42 -5.71 -2.12
C ALA A 116 -4.78 -4.60 -1.28
N GLY A 117 -4.50 -4.91 -0.01
CA GLY A 117 -3.96 -3.93 0.95
C GLY A 117 -4.86 -2.70 1.15
N ASN A 118 -6.19 -2.85 1.07
CA ASN A 118 -7.17 -1.77 1.17
C ASN A 118 -6.95 -0.66 0.11
N GLY A 119 -6.72 -1.08 -1.14
CA GLY A 119 -6.41 -0.17 -2.26
C GLY A 119 -4.93 0.18 -2.38
N GLY A 120 -4.05 -0.56 -1.69
CA GLY A 120 -2.61 -0.36 -1.71
C GLY A 120 -1.99 -0.52 -3.11
N ALA A 121 -2.51 -1.45 -3.93
CA ALA A 121 -2.01 -1.63 -5.30
C ALA A 121 -2.28 -0.41 -6.20
N ALA A 122 -3.52 0.12 -6.17
CA ALA A 122 -3.85 1.34 -6.88
C ALA A 122 -2.99 2.52 -6.38
N MET A 123 -2.88 2.68 -5.06
CA MET A 123 -2.08 3.71 -4.43
C MET A 123 -0.62 3.69 -4.88
N SER A 124 0.05 2.54 -4.76
CA SER A 124 1.47 2.40 -5.10
C SER A 124 1.73 2.57 -6.60
N LEU A 125 0.83 2.10 -7.48
CA LEU A 125 0.90 2.41 -8.91
C LEU A 125 0.77 3.91 -9.16
N GLY A 126 -0.21 4.55 -8.50
CA GLY A 126 -0.42 5.99 -8.59
C GLY A 126 0.85 6.76 -8.25
N VAL A 127 1.52 6.37 -7.16
CA VAL A 127 2.80 6.95 -6.73
C VAL A 127 3.88 6.83 -7.81
N LEU A 128 4.06 5.65 -8.39
CA LEU A 128 5.03 5.47 -9.47
C LEU A 128 4.71 6.35 -10.69
N TYR A 129 3.44 6.48 -11.04
CA TYR A 129 3.04 7.27 -12.22
C TYR A 129 3.28 8.78 -12.08
N TYR A 130 3.25 9.38 -10.87
CA TYR A 130 3.57 10.81 -10.74
C TYR A 130 5.02 11.09 -10.32
N LYS A 131 5.72 10.13 -9.70
CA LYS A 131 7.12 10.30 -9.27
C LYS A 131 8.14 9.95 -10.36
N VAL A 132 7.78 9.11 -11.34
CA VAL A 132 8.68 8.73 -12.44
C VAL A 132 8.51 9.70 -13.62
N PRO A 133 9.59 10.09 -14.33
CA PRO A 133 9.46 10.89 -15.55
C PRO A 133 8.55 10.26 -16.60
N GLY A 134 7.85 11.10 -17.37
CA GLY A 134 7.03 10.67 -18.49
C GLY A 134 7.83 10.23 -19.72
N SER A 135 7.10 9.89 -20.78
CA SER A 135 7.66 9.57 -22.10
C SER A 135 8.51 10.73 -22.65
N PRO A 136 9.62 10.47 -23.37
CA PRO A 136 10.13 9.15 -23.79
C PRO A 136 11.08 8.48 -22.79
N ILE A 137 11.38 9.13 -21.66
CA ILE A 137 12.41 8.65 -20.72
C ILE A 137 11.84 7.61 -19.75
N GLY A 138 10.60 7.76 -19.31
CA GLY A 138 9.95 6.82 -18.41
C GLY A 138 8.48 6.63 -18.74
N PHE A 139 7.72 6.20 -17.74
CA PHE A 139 6.31 5.83 -17.88
C PHE A 139 5.36 6.72 -17.07
N GLY A 140 5.87 7.83 -16.54
CA GLY A 140 5.07 8.78 -15.77
C GLY A 140 3.83 9.25 -16.52
N ASP A 141 2.71 9.30 -15.81
CA ASP A 141 1.40 9.69 -16.31
C ASP A 141 0.58 10.26 -15.14
N LYS A 142 0.59 11.59 -14.99
CA LYS A 142 -0.06 12.30 -13.87
C LYS A 142 -1.59 12.13 -13.88
N ASP A 143 -2.20 11.97 -15.05
CA ASP A 143 -3.65 11.73 -15.15
C ASP A 143 -4.00 10.34 -14.64
N ARG A 144 -3.20 9.33 -15.00
CA ARG A 144 -3.34 7.97 -14.47
C ARG A 144 -3.06 7.92 -12.98
N ALA A 145 -2.05 8.65 -12.51
CA ALA A 145 -1.77 8.77 -11.08
C ALA A 145 -2.96 9.32 -10.29
N ASN A 146 -3.58 10.41 -10.77
CA ASN A 146 -4.76 11.00 -10.14
C ASN A 146 -5.93 10.00 -10.02
N ARG A 147 -6.25 9.28 -11.11
CA ARG A 147 -7.33 8.28 -11.10
C ARG A 147 -7.09 7.19 -10.06
N LEU A 148 -5.88 6.62 -10.04
CA LEU A 148 -5.51 5.54 -9.13
C LEU A 148 -5.45 5.99 -7.66
N LEU A 149 -4.92 7.18 -7.37
CA LEU A 149 -4.86 7.70 -6.01
C LEU A 149 -6.26 8.05 -5.48
N ARG A 150 -7.15 8.57 -6.33
CA ARG A 150 -8.56 8.79 -5.97
C ARG A 150 -9.29 7.48 -5.71
N GLU A 151 -9.01 6.43 -6.49
CA GLU A 151 -9.52 5.08 -6.23
C GLU A 151 -9.05 4.57 -4.87
N ALA A 152 -7.76 4.69 -4.56
CA ALA A 152 -7.20 4.29 -3.27
C ALA A 152 -7.84 5.03 -2.08
N VAL A 153 -8.05 6.35 -2.21
CA VAL A 153 -8.80 7.15 -1.23
C VAL A 153 -10.25 6.69 -1.13
N GLY A 154 -10.89 6.31 -2.23
CA GLY A 154 -12.25 5.77 -2.22
C GLY A 154 -12.37 4.44 -1.48
N LEU A 155 -11.36 3.56 -1.62
CA LEU A 155 -11.31 2.27 -0.94
C LEU A 155 -10.96 2.39 0.55
N ASN A 156 -10.11 3.36 0.90
CA ASN A 156 -9.71 3.59 2.29
C ASN A 156 -9.78 5.08 2.66
N PRO A 157 -10.99 5.65 2.78
CA PRO A 157 -11.17 7.09 2.94
C PRO A 157 -10.56 7.64 4.21
N ASN A 158 -10.47 6.85 5.28
CA ASN A 158 -9.88 7.27 6.55
C ASN A 158 -8.46 6.71 6.77
N GLY A 159 -7.86 6.11 5.74
CA GLY A 159 -6.55 5.50 5.81
C GLY A 159 -5.41 6.52 5.85
N LEU A 160 -4.39 6.24 6.66
CA LEU A 160 -3.21 7.10 6.78
C LEU A 160 -2.47 7.23 5.43
N ASP A 161 -2.07 6.11 4.83
CA ASP A 161 -1.28 6.13 3.57
C ASP A 161 -2.08 6.71 2.38
N ALA A 162 -3.34 6.31 2.20
CA ALA A 162 -4.15 6.76 1.05
C ALA A 162 -4.31 8.28 1.03
N ASN A 163 -4.60 8.88 2.19
CA ASN A 163 -4.71 10.33 2.30
C ASN A 163 -3.35 11.04 2.23
N TYR A 164 -2.29 10.42 2.76
CA TYR A 164 -0.92 10.96 2.64
C TYR A 164 -0.50 11.06 1.17
N PHE A 165 -0.56 9.96 0.41
CA PHE A 165 -0.07 9.93 -0.96
C PHE A 165 -0.93 10.77 -1.92
N TYR A 166 -2.24 10.87 -1.70
CA TYR A 166 -3.04 11.81 -2.47
C TYR A 166 -2.72 13.26 -2.10
N GLY A 167 -2.45 13.55 -0.83
CA GLY A 167 -1.94 14.85 -0.40
C GLY A 167 -0.59 15.21 -1.04
N ASP A 168 0.34 14.27 -1.09
CA ASP A 168 1.64 14.43 -1.77
C ASP A 168 1.48 14.69 -3.27
N PHE A 169 0.60 13.94 -3.93
CA PHE A 169 0.28 14.16 -5.34
C PHE A 169 -0.31 15.55 -5.61
N LEU A 170 -1.26 15.99 -4.78
CA LEU A 170 -1.86 17.33 -4.91
C LEU A 170 -0.81 18.43 -4.73
N LEU A 171 0.12 18.26 -3.78
CA LEU A 171 1.21 19.20 -3.59
C LEU A 171 2.16 19.23 -4.80
N ASP A 172 2.48 18.07 -5.39
CA ASP A 172 3.25 17.96 -6.64
C ASP A 172 2.56 18.67 -7.82
N GLN A 173 1.22 18.72 -7.82
CA GLN A 173 0.43 19.46 -8.81
C GLN A 173 0.26 20.95 -8.48
N GLY A 174 0.79 21.41 -7.34
CA GLY A 174 0.67 22.80 -6.87
C GLY A 174 -0.62 23.12 -6.11
N ASP A 175 -1.51 22.14 -5.91
CA ASP A 175 -2.72 22.31 -5.09
C ASP A 175 -2.40 22.16 -3.59
N LYS A 176 -1.82 23.22 -3.03
CA LYS A 176 -1.49 23.30 -1.59
C LYS A 176 -2.72 23.16 -0.70
N ALA A 177 -3.86 23.73 -1.11
CA ALA A 177 -5.07 23.75 -0.30
C ALA A 177 -5.67 22.35 -0.19
N GLY A 178 -5.78 21.64 -1.32
CA GLY A 178 -6.20 20.25 -1.37
C GLY A 178 -5.21 19.33 -0.64
N ALA A 179 -3.90 19.49 -0.87
CA ALA A 179 -2.87 18.74 -0.16
C ALA A 179 -3.04 18.84 1.35
N ARG A 180 -3.18 20.05 1.88
CA ARG A 180 -3.40 20.29 3.32
C ARG A 180 -4.65 19.61 3.84
N ALA A 181 -5.76 19.64 3.10
CA ALA A 181 -7.01 19.00 3.51
C ALA A 181 -6.84 17.48 3.67
N TYR A 182 -6.20 16.82 2.69
CA TYR A 182 -5.97 15.37 2.74
C TYR A 182 -4.92 14.98 3.78
N LEU A 183 -3.85 15.76 3.94
CA LEU A 183 -2.83 15.48 4.95
C LEU A 183 -3.36 15.65 6.39
N GLN A 184 -4.27 16.60 6.63
CA GLN A 184 -4.97 16.70 7.90
C GLN A 184 -5.87 15.48 8.16
N LYS A 185 -6.49 14.94 7.11
CA LYS A 185 -7.26 13.69 7.21
C LYS A 185 -6.36 12.50 7.54
N ALA A 186 -5.18 12.43 6.93
CA ALA A 186 -4.16 11.43 7.23
C ALA A 186 -3.75 11.45 8.72
N LEU A 187 -3.53 12.63 9.32
CA LEU A 187 -3.22 12.73 10.76
C LEU A 187 -4.37 12.29 11.68
N ARG A 188 -5.62 12.38 11.23
CA ARG A 188 -6.80 11.92 11.98
C ARG A 188 -7.07 10.43 11.82
N ALA A 189 -6.34 9.73 10.94
CA ALA A 189 -6.47 8.29 10.80
C ALA A 189 -6.20 7.59 12.14
N PRO A 190 -6.97 6.55 12.52
CA PRO A 190 -6.71 5.76 13.72
C PRO A 190 -5.26 5.25 13.73
N SER A 191 -4.63 5.20 14.91
CA SER A 191 -3.31 4.59 15.05
C SER A 191 -3.42 3.07 14.93
N ASP A 192 -2.42 2.45 14.30
CA ASP A 192 -2.32 1.00 14.16
C ASP A 192 -1.27 0.45 15.15
N PRO A 193 -1.70 -0.08 16.32
CA PRO A 193 -0.78 -0.60 17.32
C PRO A 193 -0.04 -1.86 16.86
N THR A 194 -0.48 -2.51 15.78
CA THR A 194 0.16 -3.71 15.24
C THR A 194 1.34 -3.40 14.31
N ARG A 195 1.48 -2.13 13.91
CA ARG A 195 2.52 -1.62 13.00
C ARG A 195 3.10 -0.27 13.48
N PRO A 196 3.68 -0.21 14.70
CA PRO A 196 4.08 1.05 15.34
C PRO A 196 5.16 1.82 14.56
N ALA A 197 6.15 1.12 13.99
CA ALA A 197 7.22 1.74 13.21
C ALA A 197 6.69 2.48 11.97
N TRP A 198 5.75 1.84 11.24
CA TRP A 198 5.09 2.45 10.08
C TRP A 198 4.17 3.61 10.47
N ASP A 199 3.31 3.44 11.48
CA ASP A 199 2.36 4.49 11.89
C ASP A 199 3.12 5.76 12.33
N ALA A 200 4.15 5.59 13.18
CA ALA A 200 4.99 6.70 13.62
C ALA A 200 5.77 7.32 12.44
N GLY A 201 6.39 6.50 11.59
CA GLY A 201 7.14 6.95 10.41
C GLY A 201 6.30 7.78 9.45
N ARG A 202 5.15 7.24 9.04
CA ARG A 202 4.26 7.91 8.10
C ARG A 202 3.66 9.20 8.69
N ARG A 203 3.32 9.24 9.99
CA ARG A 203 2.84 10.48 10.63
C ARG A 203 3.91 11.57 10.63
N ARG A 204 5.19 11.24 10.81
CA ARG A 204 6.29 12.21 10.66
C ARG A 204 6.37 12.76 9.24
N GLU A 205 6.21 11.90 8.23
CA GLU A 205 6.18 12.34 6.83
C GLU A 205 4.97 13.25 6.53
N VAL A 206 3.79 12.92 7.05
CA VAL A 206 2.60 13.78 6.93
C VAL A 206 2.86 15.16 7.53
N GLN A 207 3.47 15.22 8.72
CA GLN A 207 3.81 16.50 9.38
C GLN A 207 4.83 17.31 8.57
N ALA A 208 5.86 16.65 8.03
CA ALA A 208 6.86 17.30 7.18
C ALA A 208 6.23 17.86 5.90
N LEU A 209 5.33 17.11 5.27
CA LEU A 209 4.65 17.53 4.05
C LEU A 209 3.64 18.66 4.30
N LEU A 210 2.93 18.62 5.43
CA LEU A 210 2.07 19.73 5.88
C LEU A 210 2.84 21.04 6.07
N ALA A 211 4.11 20.97 6.49
CA ALA A 211 4.94 22.16 6.63
C ALA A 211 5.27 22.79 5.27
N GLN A 212 5.37 21.99 4.20
CA GLN A 212 5.60 22.46 2.82
C GLN A 212 4.33 23.01 2.17
N ALA A 213 3.16 22.47 2.55
CA ALA A 213 1.84 22.91 2.08
C ALA A 213 1.32 24.19 2.77
N ARG A 214 2.19 24.93 3.48
CA ARG A 214 1.88 26.23 4.09
C ARG A 214 1.90 27.37 3.06
#